data_AF-A0A1T4YAS4-F1
#
_entry.id   AF-A0A1T4YAS4-F1
#
_cell.length_a   1.000
_cell.length_b   1.000
_cell.length_c   1.000
_cell.angle_alpha   90.00
_cell.angle_beta   90.00
_cell.angle_gamma   90.00
#
_symmetry.space_group_name_H-M   'P 1'
#
loop_
_entity.id
_entity.type
_entity.pdbx_description
1 polymer ?
#
loop_
_entity_poly.entity_id
_entity_poly.type
_entity_poly.pdbx_seq_one_letter_code
_entity_poly.pdbx_strand_id
1 'polypeptide(L)' 'DWALMEQFCQLAGGREDTWYATNIEIVDYMADAARLQYTAAGDKVCNPNAQSIWVEVDGRHYEIPAGKTVALV' A
#
# COMPACT_ATOMS: atom_id res chain seq x y z
N ASP A 1 23.89 -18.86 9.32
CA ASP A 1 23.66 -18.83 10.77
C ASP A 1 22.16 -18.79 10.99
N TRP A 2 21.57 -19.93 11.41
CA TRP A 2 20.12 -20.08 11.53
C TRP A 2 19.54 -19.23 12.67
N ALA A 3 20.30 -19.08 13.75
CA ALA A 3 19.91 -18.29 14.92
C ALA A 3 19.68 -16.82 14.58
N LEU A 4 20.47 -16.26 13.64
CA LEU A 4 20.29 -14.89 13.16
C LEU A 4 18.95 -14.70 12.43
N MET A 5 18.54 -15.69 11.63
CA MET A 5 17.27 -15.65 10.91
C MET A 5 16.09 -15.73 11.88
N GLU A 6 16.17 -16.58 12.90
CA GLU A 6 15.15 -16.70 13.94
C GLU A 6 14.99 -15.40 14.74
N GLN A 7 16.10 -14.77 15.14
CA GLN A 7 16.08 -13.48 15.82
C GLN A 7 15.43 -12.39 14.94
N PHE A 8 15.76 -12.36 13.65
CA PHE A 8 15.12 -11.44 12.72
C PHE A 8 13.60 -11.66 12.65
N CYS A 9 13.15 -12.91 12.48
CA CYS A 9 11.72 -13.24 12.41
C CYS A 9 10.97 -12.84 13.69
N GLN A 10 11.58 -12.97 14.87
CA GLN A 10 10.99 -12.53 16.14
C GLN A 10 10.83 -11.01 16.24
N LEU A 11 11.77 -10.24 15.67
CA LEU A 11 11.74 -8.78 15.69
C LEU A 11 10.82 -8.17 14.62
N ALA A 12 10.80 -8.82 13.46
CA ALA A 12 10.13 -8.33 12.27
C ALA A 12 8.70 -8.86 12.12
N GLY A 13 8.39 -10.06 12.62
CA GLY A 13 7.09 -10.72 12.45
C GLY A 13 5.99 -10.24 13.42
N GLY A 14 4.73 -10.55 13.09
CA GLY A 14 3.58 -10.35 13.98
C GLY A 14 3.12 -8.89 14.16
N ARG A 15 3.69 -7.95 13.38
CA ARG A 15 3.28 -6.55 13.40
C ARG A 15 2.04 -6.30 12.56
N GLU A 16 1.05 -5.63 13.14
CA GLU A 16 -0.22 -5.30 12.48
C GLU A 16 -0.12 -4.12 11.48
N ASP A 17 0.92 -3.29 11.62
CA ASP A 17 1.19 -2.13 10.76
C ASP A 17 2.13 -2.45 9.57
N THR A 18 2.55 -3.72 9.45
CA THR A 18 3.53 -4.17 8.46
C THR A 18 2.90 -5.16 7.51
N TRP A 19 2.94 -4.86 6.21
CA TRP A 19 2.49 -5.79 5.18
C TRP A 19 3.60 -6.78 4.82
N TYR A 20 3.40 -8.07 5.13
CA TYR A 20 4.27 -9.15 4.66
C TYR A 20 3.80 -9.59 3.29
N ALA A 21 4.63 -9.34 2.27
CA ALA A 21 4.30 -9.59 0.88
C ALA A 21 5.38 -10.43 0.21
N THR A 22 4.94 -11.24 -0.75
CA THR A 22 5.80 -11.88 -1.74
C THR A 22 6.27 -10.87 -2.79
N ASN A 23 7.33 -11.21 -3.52
CA ASN A 23 7.84 -10.35 -4.59
C ASN A 23 6.79 -10.06 -5.68
N ILE A 24 5.92 -11.03 -6.00
CA ILE A 24 4.88 -10.81 -7.02
C ILE A 24 3.81 -9.84 -6.52
N GLU A 25 3.40 -9.94 -5.25
CA GLU A 25 2.46 -9.00 -4.63
C GLU A 25 3.03 -7.58 -4.61
N ILE A 26 4.32 -7.41 -4.34
CA ILE A 26 4.97 -6.09 -4.41
C ILE A 26 4.93 -5.53 -5.82
N VAL A 27 5.25 -6.34 -6.84
CA VAL A 27 5.22 -5.91 -8.25
C VAL A 27 3.80 -5.54 -8.68
N ASP A 28 2.81 -6.36 -8.34
CA ASP A 28 1.41 -6.10 -8.66
C ASP A 28 0.89 -4.84 -7.96
N TYR A 29 1.25 -4.64 -6.69
CA TYR A 29 0.89 -3.44 -5.93
C TYR A 29 1.47 -2.18 -6.56
N MET A 30 2.74 -2.20 -6.97
CA MET A 30 3.36 -1.06 -7.66
C MET A 30 2.70 -0.76 -9.00
N ALA A 31 2.31 -1.80 -9.75
CA ALA A 31 1.58 -1.64 -11.01
C ALA A 31 0.16 -1.06 -10.80
N ASP A 32 -0.55 -1.49 -9.74
CA ASP A 32 -1.86 -0.96 -9.38
C ASP A 32 -1.78 0.48 -8.86
N ALA A 33 -0.76 0.81 -8.06
CA ALA A 33 -0.52 2.17 -7.60
C ALA A 33 -0.28 3.14 -8.76
N ALA A 34 0.47 2.71 -9.79
CA ALA A 34 0.68 3.50 -11.00
C ALA A 34 -0.60 3.72 -11.84
N ARG A 35 -1.63 2.88 -11.65
CA ARG A 35 -2.93 3.00 -12.33
C ARG A 35 -3.94 3.89 -11.61
N LEU A 36 -3.63 4.40 -10.41
CA LEU A 36 -4.49 5.35 -9.72
C LEU A 36 -4.75 6.59 -10.58
N GLN A 37 -6.00 7.05 -10.58
CA GLN A 37 -6.45 8.16 -11.42
C GLN A 37 -6.76 9.36 -10.54
N TYR A 38 -6.05 10.46 -10.75
CA TYR A 38 -6.18 11.68 -9.95
C TYR A 38 -7.01 12.72 -10.69
N THR A 39 -7.77 13.53 -9.95
CA THR A 39 -8.38 14.73 -10.51
C THR A 39 -7.30 15.76 -10.86
N ALA A 40 -7.58 16.65 -11.82
CA ALA A 40 -6.64 17.71 -12.19
C ALA A 40 -6.31 18.66 -11.03
N ALA A 41 -7.23 18.81 -10.06
CA ALA A 41 -7.02 19.59 -8.85
C ALA A 41 -6.21 18.83 -7.77
N GLY A 42 -6.00 17.53 -7.92
CA GLY A 42 -5.31 16.68 -6.93
C GLY A 42 -6.11 16.43 -5.65
N ASP A 43 -7.38 16.85 -5.60
CA ASP A 43 -8.25 16.77 -4.41
C ASP A 43 -8.93 15.41 -4.25
N LYS A 44 -8.86 14.54 -5.25
CA LYS A 44 -9.45 13.20 -5.24
C LYS A 44 -8.61 12.22 -6.04
N VAL A 45 -8.70 10.96 -5.64
CA VAL A 45 -8.09 9.83 -6.33
C VAL A 45 -9.11 8.70 -6.50
N CYS A 46 -9.17 8.12 -7.69
CA CYS A 46 -9.96 6.95 -8.02
C CYS A 46 -9.05 5.74 -8.20
N ASN A 47 -9.40 4.63 -7.54
CA ASN A 47 -8.72 3.36 -7.70
C ASN A 47 -9.53 2.47 -8.66
N PRO A 48 -9.10 2.30 -9.93
CA PRO A 48 -9.76 1.42 -10.88
C PRO A 48 -9.43 -0.07 -10.65
N ASN A 49 -8.51 -0.38 -9.73
CA ASN A 49 -8.02 -1.73 -9.49
C ASN A 49 -8.91 -2.51 -8.51
N ALA A 50 -8.61 -3.82 -8.38
CA ALA A 50 -9.36 -4.74 -7.52
C ALA A 50 -8.78 -4.89 -6.10
N GLN A 51 -7.63 -4.28 -5.80
CA GLN A 51 -7.03 -4.23 -4.46
C GLN A 51 -7.02 -2.80 -3.91
N SER A 52 -7.03 -2.65 -2.58
CA SER A 52 -6.79 -1.36 -1.93
C SER A 52 -5.34 -0.90 -2.17
N ILE A 53 -5.16 0.39 -2.44
CA ILE A 53 -3.84 1.02 -2.53
C ILE A 53 -3.75 2.12 -1.48
N TRP A 54 -2.65 2.13 -0.75
CA TRP A 54 -2.31 3.17 0.21
C TRP A 54 -1.42 4.23 -0.42
N VAL A 55 -1.76 5.49 -0.17
CA VAL A 55 -0.97 6.66 -0.59
C VAL A 55 -0.75 7.59 0.59
N GLU A 56 0.36 8.32 0.57
CA GLU A 56 0.62 9.41 1.51
C GLU A 56 0.47 10.76 0.80
N VAL A 57 -0.29 11.67 1.40
CA VAL A 57 -0.44 13.06 0.95
C VAL A 57 -0.23 13.96 2.16
N ASP A 58 0.75 14.85 2.08
CA ASP A 58 1.12 15.80 3.14
C ASP A 58 1.28 15.15 4.53
N GLY A 59 1.92 13.97 4.57
CA GLY A 59 2.16 13.21 5.81
C GLY A 59 0.95 12.42 6.33
N ARG A 60 -0.18 12.46 5.63
CA ARG A 60 -1.37 11.67 5.96
C ARG A 60 -1.52 10.47 5.04
N HIS A 61 -1.74 9.31 5.65
CA HIS A 61 -1.99 8.06 4.94
C HIS A 61 -3.47 7.92 4.58
N TYR A 62 -3.72 7.54 3.34
CA TYR A 62 -5.04 7.28 2.79
C TYR A 62 -5.09 5.87 2.21
N GLU A 63 -6.05 5.08 2.68
CA GLU A 63 -6.47 3.89 1.96
C GLU A 63 -7.40 4.31 0.82
N ILE A 64 -7.10 3.86 -0.40
CA ILE A 64 -7.96 4.03 -1.57
C ILE A 64 -8.53 2.65 -1.92
N PRO A 65 -9.73 2.30 -1.43
CA PRO A 65 -10.28 0.96 -1.63
C PRO A 65 -10.55 0.67 -3.11
N ALA A 66 -10.53 -0.62 -3.45
CA ALA A 66 -10.81 -1.11 -4.80
C ALA A 66 -12.11 -0.53 -5.37
N GLY A 67 -12.06 0.01 -6.59
CA GLY A 67 -13.20 0.59 -7.29
C GLY A 67 -13.81 1.83 -6.63
N LYS A 68 -13.10 2.50 -5.72
CA LYS A 68 -13.60 3.70 -5.01
C LYS A 68 -12.85 4.96 -5.41
N THR A 69 -13.54 6.08 -5.22
CA THR A 69 -12.94 7.42 -5.25
C THR A 69 -12.91 7.97 -3.84
N VAL A 70 -11.76 8.49 -3.42
CA VAL A 70 -11.51 9.06 -2.10
C VAL A 70 -11.09 10.51 -2.26
N ALA A 71 -11.57 11.38 -1.37
CA ALA A 71 -11.13 12.77 -1.29
C ALA A 71 -9.85 12.86 -0.45
N LEU A 72 -8.88 13.61 -0.98
CA LEU A 72 -7.60 13.92 -0.35
C LEU A 72 -7.76 15.32 0.26
N VAL A 73 -7.78 15.40 1.59
CA VAL A 73 -8.03 16.64 2.36
C VAL A 73 -6.86 17.04 3.23
#